data_AF-A0A1I2EA74-F1
#
_entry.id   AF-A0A1I2EA74-F1
#
_cell.length_a   1.000
_cell.length_b   1.000
_cell.length_c   1.000
_cell.angle_alpha   90.00
_cell.angle_beta   90.00
_cell.angle_gamma   90.00
#
_symmetry.space_group_name_H-M   'P 1'
#
loop_
_entity.id
_entity.type
_entity.pdbx_description
1 polymer ?
#
loop_
_entity_poly.entity_id
_entity_poly.type
_entity_poly.pdbx_seq_one_letter_code
_entity_poly.pdbx_strand_id
1 'polypeptide(L)'
;MSNIICFNSSAPKEEWLTMSNQGTDCFLELIIKAASDIAMTESQKDLINYLIERKDVNEIAPGTVSFDIDEMPWNPRSLHEDVSYMLGIIEIAKDPDSWKQLDYSPNEQIIIPWLERFAEMIKKMD
;
A
#
# COMPACT_ATOMS: atom_id res chain seq x y z
N MET A 1 7.20 -17.64 -5.52
CA MET A 1 6.55 -17.16 -4.29
C MET A 1 5.88 -15.83 -4.63
N SER A 2 4.69 -15.61 -4.08
CA SER A 2 3.91 -14.39 -4.27
C SER A 2 3.57 -13.81 -2.90
N ASN A 3 3.60 -12.49 -2.80
CA ASN A 3 3.11 -11.76 -1.64
C ASN A 3 1.61 -11.53 -1.80
N ILE A 4 0.88 -11.56 -0.68
CA ILE A 4 -0.57 -11.43 -0.66
C ILE A 4 -0.95 -10.31 0.31
N ILE A 5 -1.67 -9.31 -0.21
CA ILE A 5 -2.35 -8.31 0.62
C ILE A 5 -3.85 -8.60 0.51
N CYS A 6 -4.53 -8.73 1.64
CA CYS A 6 -5.98 -8.94 1.66
C CYS A 6 -6.63 -8.12 2.78
N PHE A 7 -7.95 -7.98 2.76
CA PHE A 7 -8.60 -7.25 3.85
C PHE A 7 -8.42 -7.97 5.18
N ASN A 8 -8.72 -9.27 5.20
CA ASN A 8 -8.35 -10.23 6.22
C ASN A 8 -8.36 -11.65 5.65
N SER A 9 -7.82 -12.61 6.39
CA SER A 9 -7.76 -14.04 6.00
C SER A 9 -9.10 -14.69 5.61
N SER A 10 -10.24 -14.10 5.97
CA SER A 10 -11.58 -14.60 5.61
C SER A 10 -12.13 -14.00 4.30
N ALA A 11 -11.47 -12.98 3.74
CA ALA A 11 -11.90 -12.35 2.49
C ALA A 11 -11.84 -13.34 1.31
N PRO A 12 -12.77 -13.24 0.33
CA PRO A 12 -12.72 -14.03 -0.89
C PRO A 12 -11.38 -13.88 -1.61
N LYS A 13 -10.84 -14.96 -2.18
CA LYS A 13 -9.52 -14.95 -2.84
C LYS A 13 -9.47 -14.02 -4.05
N GLU A 14 -10.61 -13.79 -4.68
CA GLU A 14 -10.80 -12.87 -5.80
C GLU A 14 -10.56 -11.41 -5.38
N GLU A 15 -10.68 -11.12 -4.08
CA GLU A 15 -10.43 -9.80 -3.50
C GLU A 15 -8.96 -9.61 -3.11
N TRP A 16 -8.17 -10.68 -3.06
CA TRP A 16 -6.76 -10.62 -2.67
C TRP A 16 -5.92 -9.95 -3.74
N LEU A 17 -4.97 -9.14 -3.29
CA LEU A 17 -3.93 -8.58 -4.14
C LEU A 17 -2.71 -9.50 -4.07
N THR A 18 -2.49 -10.28 -5.14
CA THR A 18 -1.36 -11.21 -5.24
C THR A 18 -0.31 -10.64 -6.18
N MET A 19 0.92 -10.46 -5.68
CA MET A 19 2.01 -9.82 -6.43
C MET A 19 3.28 -10.66 -6.38
N SER A 20 4.14 -10.51 -7.39
CA SER A 20 5.52 -11.02 -7.31
C SER A 20 6.32 -10.17 -6.32
N ASN A 21 7.49 -10.65 -5.89
CA ASN A 21 8.36 -9.89 -4.99
C ASN A 21 8.72 -8.51 -5.59
N GLN A 22 9.09 -8.47 -6.87
CA GLN A 22 9.41 -7.21 -7.58
C GLN A 22 8.17 -6.32 -7.75
N GLY A 23 7.00 -6.92 -8.03
CA GLY A 23 5.75 -6.17 -8.12
C GLY A 23 5.35 -5.53 -6.78
N THR A 24 5.55 -6.27 -5.69
CA THR A 24 5.31 -5.79 -4.31
C THR A 24 6.26 -4.66 -3.95
N ASP A 25 7.52 -4.77 -4.37
CA ASP A 25 8.54 -3.75 -4.11
C ASP A 25 8.18 -2.42 -4.79
N CYS A 26 7.85 -2.48 -6.07
CA CYS A 26 7.37 -1.34 -6.86
C CYS A 26 6.09 -0.74 -6.27
N PHE A 27 5.13 -1.60 -5.89
CA PHE A 27 3.88 -1.18 -5.27
C PHE A 27 4.08 -0.42 -3.95
N LEU A 28 4.90 -0.96 -3.03
CA LEU A 28 5.17 -0.32 -1.75
C LEU A 28 5.99 0.96 -1.95
N GLU A 29 7.00 0.95 -2.82
CA GLU A 29 7.82 2.13 -3.10
C GLU A 29 6.97 3.31 -3.60
N LEU A 30 6.01 3.07 -4.49
CA LEU A 30 5.11 4.10 -5.01
C LEU A 30 4.25 4.73 -3.91
N ILE A 31 3.65 3.92 -3.04
CA ILE A 31 2.82 4.42 -1.94
C ILE A 31 3.67 5.22 -0.95
N ILE A 32 4.84 4.69 -0.57
CA ILE A 32 5.74 5.34 0.39
C ILE A 32 6.24 6.68 -0.16
N LYS A 33 6.61 6.74 -1.45
CA LYS A 33 7.03 7.99 -2.09
C LYS A 33 5.88 8.98 -2.22
N ALA A 34 4.68 8.54 -2.59
CA ALA A 34 3.52 9.43 -2.66
C ALA A 34 3.19 10.05 -1.30
N ALA A 35 3.52 9.38 -0.20
CA ALA A 35 3.35 9.89 1.15
C ALA A 35 4.43 10.93 1.57
N SER A 36 5.64 10.90 0.99
CA SER A 36 6.79 11.67 1.49
C SER A 36 6.60 13.19 1.45
N ASP A 37 5.75 13.69 0.55
CA ASP A 37 5.53 15.12 0.33
C ASP A 37 4.28 15.65 1.06
N ILE A 38 3.65 14.83 1.90
CA ILE A 38 2.41 15.16 2.61
C ILE A 38 2.67 15.26 4.11
N ALA A 39 2.16 16.32 4.74
CA ALA A 39 2.20 16.44 6.20
C ALA A 39 1.35 15.32 6.85
N MET A 40 1.93 14.64 7.83
CA MET A 40 1.32 13.49 8.51
C MET A 40 1.05 13.76 9.99
N THR A 41 -0.08 13.27 10.49
CA THR A 41 -0.27 13.02 11.93
C THR A 41 0.62 11.87 12.41
N GLU A 42 0.72 11.67 13.73
CA GLU A 42 1.48 10.52 14.26
C GLU A 42 0.86 9.17 13.83
N SER A 43 -0.48 9.04 13.81
CA SER A 43 -1.15 7.82 13.33
C SER A 43 -0.88 7.52 11.86
N GLN A 44 -0.85 8.55 11.03
CA GLN A 44 -0.53 8.42 9.60
C GLN A 44 0.94 8.03 9.40
N LYS A 45 1.86 8.57 10.20
CA LYS A 45 3.26 8.13 10.19
C LYS A 45 3.38 6.65 10.56
N ASP A 46 2.65 6.17 11.55
CA ASP A 46 2.67 4.76 11.94
C ASP A 46 2.22 3.85 10.78
N LEU A 47 1.19 4.25 10.03
CA LEU A 47 0.74 3.52 8.83
C LEU A 47 1.82 3.50 7.73
N ILE A 48 2.49 4.62 7.46
CA ILE A 48 3.55 4.68 6.45
C ILE A 48 4.80 3.92 6.91
N ASN A 49 5.19 4.04 8.17
CA ASN A 49 6.29 3.28 8.77
C ASN A 49 6.04 1.78 8.67
N TYR A 50 4.80 1.34 8.92
CA TYR A 50 4.42 -0.06 8.71
C TYR A 50 4.66 -0.52 7.27
N LEU A 51 4.28 0.29 6.26
CA LEU A 51 4.55 -0.04 4.86
C LEU A 51 6.05 -0.03 4.51
N ILE A 52 6.82 0.89 5.09
CA ILE A 52 8.29 0.92 4.99
C ILE A 52 8.89 -0.37 5.56
N GLU A 53 8.48 -0.79 6.75
CA GLU A 53 8.92 -2.05 7.35
C GLU A 53 8.58 -3.26 6.46
N ARG A 54 7.38 -3.27 5.85
CA ARG A 54 7.02 -4.30 4.87
C ARG A 54 7.92 -4.29 3.65
N LYS A 55 8.30 -3.11 3.15
CA LYS A 55 9.26 -2.99 2.04
C LYS A 55 10.63 -3.52 2.43
N ASP A 56 11.16 -3.13 3.60
CA ASP A 56 12.46 -3.60 4.10
C ASP A 56 12.49 -5.13 4.25
N VAL A 57 11.40 -5.74 4.74
CA VAL A 57 11.27 -7.20 4.81
C VAL A 57 11.28 -7.83 3.39
N ASN A 58 10.72 -7.17 2.38
CA ASN A 58 10.71 -7.69 1.00
C ASN A 58 12.12 -7.74 0.41
N GLU A 59 12.99 -6.81 0.81
CA GLU A 59 14.40 -6.78 0.40
C GLU A 59 15.23 -7.87 1.09
N ILE A 60 15.02 -8.07 2.39
CA ILE A 60 15.80 -9.01 3.21
C ILE A 60 15.29 -10.46 3.08
N ALA A 61 13.98 -10.65 2.99
CA ALA A 61 13.30 -11.96 2.92
C ALA A 61 12.17 -11.96 1.86
N PRO A 62 12.52 -11.96 0.56
CA PRO A 62 11.53 -11.88 -0.51
C PRO A 62 10.49 -13.00 -0.45
N GLY A 63 9.21 -12.63 -0.59
CA GLY A 63 8.09 -13.59 -0.54
C GLY A 63 7.47 -13.79 0.84
N THR A 64 7.84 -12.98 1.83
CA THR A 64 7.27 -13.01 3.19
C THR A 64 6.44 -11.76 3.51
N VAL A 65 6.16 -10.92 2.51
CA VAL A 65 5.55 -9.60 2.68
C VAL A 65 4.07 -9.68 2.39
N SER A 66 3.39 -10.50 3.17
CA SER A 66 1.94 -10.59 3.16
C SER A 66 1.39 -9.96 4.42
N PHE A 67 0.27 -9.25 4.30
CA PHE A 67 -0.39 -8.63 5.44
C PHE A 67 -1.88 -8.40 5.18
N ASP A 68 -2.61 -8.30 6.29
CA ASP A 68 -4.04 -8.00 6.29
C ASP A 68 -4.26 -6.50 6.53
N ILE A 69 -5.25 -5.90 5.86
CA ILE A 69 -5.55 -4.47 5.98
C ILE A 69 -6.03 -4.16 7.39
N ASP A 70 -6.89 -4.99 7.98
CA ASP A 70 -7.40 -4.76 9.33
C ASP A 70 -6.35 -4.93 10.44
N GLU A 71 -5.18 -5.49 10.12
CA GLU A 71 -4.02 -5.59 11.02
C GLU A 71 -3.02 -4.44 10.89
N MET A 72 -3.19 -3.52 9.93
CA MET A 72 -2.38 -2.30 9.88
C MET A 72 -2.60 -1.47 11.15
N PRO A 73 -1.64 -0.61 11.56
CA PRO A 73 -1.71 0.15 12.82
C PRO A 73 -2.68 1.34 12.75
N TRP A 74 -3.94 1.08 12.39
CA TRP A 74 -4.99 2.07 12.39
C TRP A 74 -5.25 2.60 13.80
N ASN A 75 -5.40 3.91 13.93
CA ASN A 75 -5.78 4.50 15.20
C ASN A 75 -7.31 4.64 15.26
N PRO A 76 -8.01 3.94 16.17
CA PRO A 76 -9.48 3.99 16.24
C PRO A 76 -10.05 5.39 16.50
N ARG A 77 -9.25 6.31 17.05
CA ARG A 77 -9.67 7.69 17.33
C ARG A 77 -9.60 8.60 16.10
N SER A 78 -8.79 8.24 15.11
CA SER A 78 -8.58 9.00 13.87
C SER A 78 -8.87 8.16 12.63
N LEU A 79 -9.59 7.03 12.77
CA LEU A 79 -9.76 6.03 11.71
C LEU A 79 -10.24 6.64 10.39
N HIS A 80 -11.27 7.50 10.43
CA HIS A 80 -11.80 8.16 9.24
C HIS A 80 -10.76 9.09 8.56
N GLU A 81 -9.96 9.81 9.35
CA GLU A 81 -8.90 10.68 8.85
C GLU A 81 -7.75 9.87 8.27
N ASP A 82 -7.38 8.76 8.92
CA ASP A 82 -6.34 7.83 8.49
C ASP A 82 -6.74 7.13 7.17
N VAL A 83 -7.99 6.68 7.06
CA VAL A 83 -8.55 6.11 5.82
C VAL A 83 -8.54 7.13 4.69
N SER A 84 -9.05 8.34 4.96
CA SER A 84 -9.08 9.43 3.97
C SER A 84 -7.67 9.79 3.49
N TYR A 85 -6.72 9.83 4.40
CA TYR A 85 -5.31 10.07 4.11
C TYR A 85 -4.71 8.99 3.20
N MET A 86 -4.89 7.71 3.55
CA MET A 86 -4.39 6.59 2.76
C MET A 86 -4.99 6.56 1.35
N LEU A 87 -6.30 6.84 1.21
CA LEU A 87 -6.93 6.97 -0.11
C LEU A 87 -6.35 8.13 -0.91
N GLY A 88 -6.07 9.27 -0.26
CA GLY A 88 -5.40 10.41 -0.90
C GLY A 88 -4.02 10.06 -1.45
N ILE A 89 -3.21 9.32 -0.68
CA ILE A 89 -1.89 8.82 -1.15
C ILE A 89 -2.05 7.92 -2.36
N ILE A 90 -3.04 7.01 -2.35
CA ILE A 90 -3.26 6.09 -3.47
C ILE A 90 -3.63 6.86 -4.74
N GLU A 91 -4.44 7.92 -4.64
CA GLU A 91 -4.71 8.78 -5.80
C GLU A 91 -3.43 9.44 -6.34
N ILE A 92 -2.55 9.94 -5.47
CA ILE A 92 -1.25 10.50 -5.88
C ILE A 92 -0.37 9.42 -6.51
N ALA A 93 -0.30 8.23 -5.93
CA ALA A 93 0.50 7.12 -6.43
C ALA A 93 0.03 6.59 -7.79
N LYS A 94 -1.24 6.82 -8.17
CA LYS A 94 -1.76 6.52 -9.51
C LYS A 94 -1.36 7.55 -10.57
N ASP A 95 -0.97 8.75 -10.18
CA ASP A 95 -0.56 9.79 -11.12
C ASP A 95 0.83 9.47 -11.68
N PRO A 96 0.98 9.26 -13.01
CA PRO A 96 2.29 8.99 -13.62
C PRO A 96 3.32 10.10 -13.37
N ASP A 97 2.90 11.33 -13.09
CA ASP A 97 3.82 12.40 -12.73
C ASP A 97 4.55 12.15 -11.41
N SER A 98 3.94 11.39 -10.49
CA SER A 98 4.58 10.97 -9.23
C SER A 98 5.71 9.96 -9.46
N TRP A 99 5.77 9.31 -10.63
CA TRP A 99 6.74 8.25 -10.93
C TRP A 99 8.05 8.78 -11.51
N LYS A 100 8.10 10.07 -11.88
CA LYS A 100 9.28 10.71 -12.49
C LYS A 100 10.56 10.62 -11.64
N GLN A 101 10.42 10.35 -10.34
CA GLN A 101 11.52 10.18 -9.40
C GLN A 101 12.02 8.74 -9.28
N LEU A 102 11.42 7.78 -10.00
CA LEU A 102 11.85 6.40 -10.06
C LEU A 102 12.91 6.22 -11.16
N ASP A 103 13.89 5.35 -10.90
CA ASP A 103 14.90 4.97 -11.91
C ASP A 103 14.35 4.00 -12.97
N TYR A 104 13.06 3.70 -12.92
CA TYR A 104 12.34 2.80 -13.81
C TYR A 104 10.92 3.33 -14.08
N SER A 105 10.29 2.83 -15.15
CA SER A 105 8.89 3.16 -15.47
C SER A 105 7.98 2.03 -15.01
N PRO A 106 7.10 2.23 -14.00
CA PRO A 106 6.06 1.28 -13.67
C PRO A 106 5.18 0.97 -14.89
N ASN A 107 4.66 -0.26 -14.96
CA ASN A 107 3.67 -0.61 -15.98
C ASN A 107 2.28 -0.21 -15.50
N GLU A 108 1.73 0.88 -16.05
CA GLU A 108 0.41 1.43 -15.74
C GLU A 108 -0.70 0.37 -15.72
N GLN A 109 -0.70 -0.52 -16.71
CA GLN A 109 -1.73 -1.54 -16.88
C GLN A 109 -1.73 -2.59 -15.77
N ILE A 110 -0.64 -2.67 -15.01
CA ILE A 110 -0.47 -3.60 -13.90
C ILE A 110 -0.65 -2.86 -12.56
N ILE A 111 0.01 -1.71 -12.40
CA ILE A 111 0.09 -1.02 -11.11
C ILE A 111 -1.20 -0.30 -10.74
N ILE A 112 -1.91 0.29 -11.71
CA ILE A 112 -3.16 1.01 -11.43
C ILE A 112 -4.22 0.07 -10.88
N PRO A 113 -4.50 -1.12 -11.48
CA PRO A 113 -5.42 -2.08 -10.89
C PRO A 113 -5.04 -2.53 -9.47
N TRP A 114 -3.74 -2.64 -9.17
CA TRP A 114 -3.27 -3.00 -7.84
C TRP A 114 -3.56 -1.90 -6.81
N LEU A 115 -3.28 -0.64 -7.16
CA LEU A 115 -3.58 0.52 -6.33
C LEU A 115 -5.09 0.68 -6.10
N GLU A 116 -5.90 0.50 -7.15
CA GLU A 116 -7.36 0.54 -7.04
C GLU A 116 -7.89 -0.55 -6.11
N ARG A 117 -7.40 -1.79 -6.25
CA ARG A 117 -7.81 -2.88 -5.35
C ARG A 117 -7.40 -2.62 -3.91
N PHE A 118 -6.22 -2.04 -3.68
CA PHE A 118 -5.78 -1.65 -2.35
C PHE A 118 -6.69 -0.56 -1.75
N ALA A 119 -7.07 0.45 -2.53
CA ALA A 119 -8.04 1.47 -2.12
C ALA A 119 -9.42 0.87 -1.80
N GLU A 120 -9.90 -0.08 -2.59
CA GLU A 120 -11.16 -0.80 -2.31
C GLU A 120 -11.11 -1.53 -0.96
N MET A 121 -9.98 -2.15 -0.62
CA MET A 121 -9.82 -2.81 0.68
C MET A 121 -9.75 -1.81 1.83
N ILE A 122 -9.03 -0.70 1.69
CA ILE A 122 -8.94 0.37 2.71
C ILE A 122 -10.31 1.01 2.97
N LYS A 123 -11.14 1.21 1.93
CA LYS A 123 -12.51 1.75 2.08
C LYS A 123 -13.40 0.91 2.98
N LYS A 124 -13.08 -0.36 3.24
CA LYS A 124 -13.84 -1.23 4.15
C LYS A 124 -13.55 -0.94 5.63
N MET A 125 -12.53 -0.15 5.93
CA MET A 125 -12.20 0.29 7.29
C MET A 125 -13.08 1.46 7.77
N ASP A 126 -13.79 2.14 6.85
CA ASP A 126 -14.69 3.28 7.14
C ASP A 126 -16.12 2.82 7.45
#